data_AF-A0A2N5XG54-F1
#
_entry.id   AF-A0A2N5XG54-F1
#
_cell.length_a   1.000
_cell.length_b   1.000
_cell.length_c   1.000
_cell.angle_alpha   90.00
_cell.angle_beta   90.00
_cell.angle_gamma   90.00
#
_symmetry.space_group_name_H-M   'P 1'
#
loop_
_entity.id
_entity.type
_entity.pdbx_description
1 polymer ?
#
loop_
_entity_poly.entity_id
_entity_poly.type
_entity_poly.pdbx_seq_one_letter_code
_entity_poly.pdbx_strand_id
1 'polypeptide(L)' 'ACGGGRGRTGTALACLAVLDGVPPERAVDFVRRNYDRRAVETLWQKRYVLRFADGR' A
#
# COMPACT_ATOMS: atom_id res chain seq x y z
N ALA A 1 -12.47 -10.31 10.45
CA ALA A 1 -11.89 -10.00 9.12
C ALA A 1 -11.95 -8.49 8.90
N CYS A 2 -10.94 -7.83 8.32
CA CYS A 2 -11.08 -6.41 7.96
C CYS A 2 -12.19 -6.32 6.91
N GLY A 3 -13.23 -5.53 7.14
CA GLY A 3 -14.56 -5.59 6.51
C GLY A 3 -14.68 -5.44 4.99
N GLY A 4 -13.59 -5.53 4.22
CA GLY A 4 -13.65 -5.52 2.76
C GLY A 4 -12.33 -5.77 2.03
N GLY A 5 -11.28 -6.26 2.70
CA GLY A 5 -9.99 -6.54 2.05
C GLY A 5 -9.27 -5.32 1.46
N ARG A 6 -9.56 -4.10 1.90
CA ARG A 6 -9.01 -2.85 1.31
C ARG A 6 -7.91 -2.21 2.15
N GLY A 7 -8.07 -2.14 3.46
CA GLY A 7 -7.09 -1.50 4.36
C GLY A 7 -5.82 -2.31 4.51
N ARG A 8 -5.86 -3.38 5.32
CA ARG A 8 -4.65 -4.19 5.61
C ARG A 8 -4.12 -4.92 4.38
N THR A 9 -4.98 -5.53 3.58
CA THR A 9 -4.56 -6.22 2.34
C THR A 9 -3.97 -5.23 1.33
N GLY A 10 -4.61 -4.08 1.11
CA GLY A 10 -4.07 -3.05 0.22
C GLY A 10 -2.73 -2.49 0.71
N THR A 11 -2.55 -2.37 2.04
CA THR A 11 -1.27 -1.95 2.63
C THR A 11 -0.18 -2.99 2.40
N ALA A 12 -0.48 -4.28 2.60
CA ALA A 12 0.46 -5.37 2.36
C ALA A 12 0.85 -5.45 0.87
N LEU A 13 -0.12 -5.36 -0.04
CA LEU A 13 0.14 -5.30 -1.48
C LEU A 13 1.01 -4.09 -1.86
N ALA A 14 0.85 -2.95 -1.18
CA ALA A 14 1.66 -1.77 -1.45
C ALA A 14 3.10 -1.98 -0.98
N CYS A 15 3.32 -2.61 0.18
CA CYS A 15 4.65 -3.00 0.62
C CYS A 15 5.33 -4.00 -0.34
N LEU A 16 4.56 -4.96 -0.88
CA LEU A 16 5.05 -5.88 -1.92
C LEU A 16 5.45 -5.13 -3.20
N ALA A 17 4.64 -4.18 -3.67
CA ALA A 17 4.99 -3.35 -4.81
C ALA A 17 6.31 -2.56 -4.60
N VAL A 18 6.56 -2.08 -3.37
CA VAL A 18 7.85 -1.44 -3.02
C VAL A 18 9.01 -2.45 -3.03
N LEU A 19 8.77 -3.71 -2.66
CA LEU A 19 9.77 -4.78 -2.79
C LEU A 19 10.07 -5.10 -4.26
N ASP A 20 9.05 -5.04 -5.12
CA ASP A 20 9.18 -5.23 -6.57
C ASP A 20 9.75 -4.00 -7.31
N GLY A 21 10.18 -2.95 -6.58
CA GLY A 21 10.88 -1.79 -7.14
C GLY A 21 10.00 -0.59 -7.48
N VAL A 22 8.70 -0.61 -7.14
CA VAL A 22 7.84 0.57 -7.29
C VAL A 22 8.24 1.61 -6.24
N PRO A 23 8.44 2.89 -6.61
CA PRO A 23 8.72 3.94 -5.64
C PRO A 23 7.64 4.03 -4.55
N PRO A 24 7.99 4.23 -3.27
CA PRO A 24 7.04 4.22 -2.15
C PRO A 24 5.95 5.27 -2.31
N GLU A 25 6.27 6.44 -2.87
CA GLU A 25 5.27 7.48 -3.17
C GLU A 25 4.23 7.05 -4.20
N ARG A 26 4.57 6.08 -5.07
CA ARG A 26 3.70 5.55 -6.12
C ARG A 26 3.05 4.22 -5.75
N ALA A 27 3.58 3.50 -4.76
CA ALA A 27 3.11 2.16 -4.42
C ALA A 27 1.62 2.09 -4.06
N VAL A 28 1.11 3.08 -3.31
CA VAL A 28 -0.33 3.14 -2.99
C VAL A 28 -1.18 3.38 -4.22
N ASP A 29 -0.74 4.29 -5.11
CA ASP A 29 -1.47 4.56 -6.34
C ASP A 29 -1.41 3.38 -7.31
N PHE A 30 -0.28 2.65 -7.32
CA PHE A 30 -0.13 1.41 -8.07
C PHE A 30 -1.15 0.36 -7.60
N VAL A 31 -1.25 0.11 -6.30
CA VAL A 31 -2.24 -0.84 -5.77
C VAL A 31 -3.67 -0.36 -6.01
N ARG A 32 -3.94 0.95 -5.91
CA ARG A 32 -5.27 1.49 -6.19
C ARG A 32 -5.70 1.33 -7.65
N ARG A 33 -4.74 1.40 -8.58
CA ARG A 33 -4.99 1.20 -10.01
C ARG A 33 -5.15 -0.28 -10.37
N ASN A 34 -4.36 -1.17 -9.75
CA ASN A 34 -4.26 -2.57 -10.15
C ASN A 34 -5.08 -3.55 -9.29
N TYR A 35 -5.51 -3.16 -8.09
CA TYR A 35 -6.25 -4.03 -7.16
C TYR A 35 -7.64 -3.47 -6.82
N ASP A 36 -7.70 -2.37 -6.06
CA ASP A 36 -8.98 -1.75 -5.68
C ASP A 36 -8.76 -0.25 -5.47
N ARG A 37 -9.60 0.60 -6.08
CA ARG A 37 -9.48 2.06 -6.02
C ARG A 37 -9.54 2.63 -4.60
N ARG A 38 -10.08 1.88 -3.64
CA ARG A 38 -10.19 2.21 -2.21
C ARG A 38 -9.16 1.46 -1.35
N ALA A 39 -8.20 0.76 -1.96
CA ALA A 39 -7.09 0.13 -1.25
C ALA A 39 -6.28 1.19 -0.49
N VAL A 40 -5.77 0.79 0.69
CA VAL A 40 -5.12 1.68 1.65
C VAL A 40 -6.11 2.75 2.12
N GLU A 41 -6.89 2.37 3.13
CA GLU A 41 -8.07 3.10 3.59
C GLU A 41 -7.70 4.33 4.43
N THR A 42 -6.53 4.33 5.07
CA THR A 42 -6.14 5.42 6.00
C THR A 42 -4.84 6.11 5.59
N LEU A 43 -4.73 7.39 5.96
CA LEU A 43 -3.50 8.16 5.78
C LEU A 43 -2.32 7.57 6.57
N TRP A 44 -2.58 6.92 7.71
CA TRP A 44 -1.56 6.23 8.50
C TRP A 44 -0.99 5.00 7.80
N GLN A 45 -1.83 4.23 7.09
CA GLN A 45 -1.36 3.11 6.25
C GLN A 45 -0.50 3.61 5.08
N LYS A 46 -0.88 4.72 4.44
CA LYS A 46 -0.05 5.35 3.42
C LYS A 46 1.32 5.76 3.98
N ARG A 47 1.34 6.36 5.18
CA ARG A 47 2.60 6.74 5.85
C ARG A 47 3.45 5.53 6.23
N TYR A 48 2.83 4.43 6.63
CA TYR A 48 3.52 3.17 6.89
C TYR A 48 4.23 2.65 5.63
N VAL A 49 3.55 2.63 4.48
CA VAL A 49 4.13 2.20 3.19
C VAL A 49 5.31 3.08 2.78
N LEU A 50 5.22 4.40 2.97
CA LEU A 50 6.32 5.32 2.70
C LEU A 50 7.55 5.00 3.55
N ARG A 51 7.35 4.82 4.87
CA ARG A 51 8.45 4.50 5.80
C ARG A 51 8.99 3.09 5.66
N PHE A 52 8.22 2.16 5.10
CA PHE A 52 8.66 0.80 4.86
C PHE A 52 9.90 0.73 3.94
N ALA A 53 10.08 1.73 3.09
CA ALA A 53 11.26 1.83 2.22
C ALA A 53 12.50 2.39 2.92
N ASP A 54 12.33 3.24 3.94
CA ASP A 54 13.43 3.84 4.71
C ASP A 54 14.14 2.82 5.61
N GLY A 55 13.48 1.70 5.93
CA GLY A 55 14.03 0.62 6.76
C GLY A 55 14.70 -0.49 5.96
N ARG A 56 14.86 -0.31 4.64
CA ARG A 56 15.57 -1.24 3.77
C ARG A 56 16.99 -0.74 3.49
#